data_AF-A0A1W6SQQ5-F1
#
_entry.id   AF-A0A1W6SQQ5-F1
#
_cell.length_a   1.000
_cell.length_b   1.000
_cell.length_c   1.000
_cell.angle_alpha   90.00
_cell.angle_beta   90.00
_cell.angle_gamma   90.00
#
_symmetry.space_group_name_H-M   'P 1'
#
loop_
_entity.id
_entity.type
_entity.pdbx_description
1 polymer ?
#
loop_
_entity_poly.entity_id
_entity_poly.type
_entity_poly.pdbx_seq_one_letter_code
_entity_poly.pdbx_strand_id
1 'polypeptide(L)' 'MADNEFNELAGRIEAISTLVLHAIADLEMSEFIDGQGFTKGMRQVAEDLQFPQPHLDATRRTLLELAGALDSARMNR' A
#
# COMPACT_ATOMS: atom_id res chain seq x y z
N MET A 1 19.61 18.06 9.92
CA MET A 1 18.90 17.25 10.94
C MET A 1 17.54 16.81 10.43
N ALA A 2 16.66 17.76 10.04
CA ALA A 2 15.37 17.42 9.43
C ALA A 2 15.46 16.44 8.24
N ASP A 3 16.42 16.62 7.33
CA ASP A 3 16.55 15.71 6.17
C ASP A 3 16.87 14.26 6.55
N ASN A 4 17.65 14.03 7.60
CA ASN A 4 17.93 12.67 8.08
C ASN A 4 16.70 12.04 8.73
N GLU A 5 15.91 12.84 9.47
CA GLU A 5 14.66 12.36 10.09
C GLU A 5 13.58 12.05 9.03
N PHE A 6 13.49 12.87 7.97
CA PHE A 6 12.62 12.60 6.83
C PHE A 6 13.04 11.35 6.05
N ASN A 7 14.34 11.18 5.79
CA ASN A 7 14.87 9.99 5.12
C ASN A 7 14.65 8.73 5.95
N GLU A 8 14.83 8.79 7.26
CA GLU A 8 14.55 7.68 8.18
C GLU A 8 13.07 7.31 8.18
N LEU A 9 12.18 8.30 8.23
CA LEU A 9 10.74 8.07 8.15
C LEU A 9 10.33 7.45 6.81
N ALA A 10 10.87 7.98 5.70
CA ALA A 10 10.63 7.44 4.37
C ALA A 10 11.10 5.99 4.27
N GLY A 11 12.31 5.68 4.76
CA GLY A 11 12.86 4.33 4.77
C GLY A 11 12.02 3.35 5.59
N ARG A 12 11.47 3.79 6.75
CA ARG A 12 10.56 2.97 7.55
C ARG A 12 9.23 2.70 6.84
N ILE A 13 8.67 3.69 6.16
CA ILE A 13 7.44 3.54 5.37
C ILE A 13 7.68 2.58 4.21
N GLU A 14 8.81 2.72 3.52
CA GLU A 14 9.19 1.84 2.42
C GLU A 14 9.36 0.39 2.91
N ALA A 15 10.11 0.18 3.99
CA ALA A 15 10.32 -1.15 4.56
C ALA A 15 9.00 -1.85 4.94
N ILE A 16 8.08 -1.14 5.60
CA ILE A 16 6.76 -1.67 5.97
C ILE A 16 5.93 -1.97 4.72
N SER A 17 5.91 -1.06 3.75
CA SER A 17 5.15 -1.26 2.51
C SER A 17 5.65 -2.47 1.75
N THR A 18 6.97 -2.60 1.57
CA THR A 18 7.60 -3.75 0.92
C THR A 18 7.28 -5.06 1.64
N LEU A 19 7.38 -5.09 2.98
CA LEU A 19 7.05 -6.28 3.78
C LEU A 19 5.60 -6.71 3.57
N VAL A 20 4.66 -5.76 3.66
CA VAL A 20 3.23 -6.05 3.48
C VAL A 20 2.95 -6.55 2.06
N LEU A 21 3.53 -5.91 1.04
CA LEU A 21 3.35 -6.32 -0.36
C LEU A 21 3.82 -7.77 -0.59
N HIS A 22 4.98 -8.15 -0.06
CA HIS A 22 5.48 -9.53 -0.17
C HIS A 22 4.58 -10.51 0.59
N ALA A 23 4.16 -10.17 1.82
CA ALA A 23 3.27 -11.03 2.59
C ALA A 23 1.92 -11.28 1.88
N ILE A 24 1.33 -10.24 1.30
CA ILE A 24 0.08 -10.36 0.53
C ILE A 24 0.31 -11.21 -0.74
N ALA A 25 1.42 -11.01 -1.44
CA ALA A 25 1.76 -11.80 -2.61
C ALA A 25 1.94 -13.30 -2.30
N ASP A 26 2.57 -13.64 -1.18
CA ASP A 26 2.78 -15.01 -0.71
C ASP A 26 1.45 -15.68 -0.29
N LEU A 27 0.60 -14.93 0.43
CA LEU A 27 -0.72 -15.41 0.83
C LEU A 27 -1.64 -15.64 -0.38
N GLU A 28 -1.57 -14.77 -1.38
CA GLU A 28 -2.32 -14.92 -2.63
C GLU A 28 -1.82 -16.13 -3.43
N MET A 29 -0.49 -16.31 -3.56
CA MET A 29 0.10 -17.50 -4.23
C MET A 29 -0.26 -18.81 -3.55
N SER A 30 -0.45 -18.77 -2.23
CA SER A 30 -0.84 -19.91 -1.42
C SER A 30 -2.37 -20.10 -1.37
N GLU A 31 -3.13 -19.34 -2.17
CA GLU A 31 -4.59 -19.37 -2.27
C GLU A 31 -5.34 -19.08 -0.94
N PHE A 32 -4.67 -18.44 0.03
CA PHE A 32 -5.28 -18.10 1.33
C PHE A 32 -6.12 -16.83 1.29
N ILE A 33 -5.87 -15.94 0.33
CA ILE A 33 -6.61 -14.68 0.16
C ILE A 33 -7.01 -14.46 -1.30
N ASP A 34 -8.11 -13.74 -1.50
CA ASP A 34 -8.45 -13.13 -2.79
C ASP A 34 -7.67 -11.82 -2.94
N GLY A 35 -6.59 -11.86 -3.73
CA GLY A 35 -5.75 -10.69 -3.98
C GLY A 35 -6.47 -9.58 -4.76
N GLN A 36 -7.43 -9.91 -5.63
CA GLN A 36 -8.20 -8.91 -6.35
C GLN A 36 -9.20 -8.23 -5.41
N GLY A 37 -9.85 -9.00 -4.56
CA GLY A 37 -10.70 -8.50 -3.47
C GLY A 37 -9.93 -7.59 -2.52
N PHE A 38 -8.69 -7.96 -2.17
CA PHE A 38 -7.83 -7.17 -1.32
C PHE A 38 -7.49 -5.79 -1.94
N THR A 39 -7.02 -5.75 -3.20
CA THR A 39 -6.70 -4.47 -3.85
C THR A 39 -7.93 -3.61 -4.11
N LYS A 40 -9.10 -4.22 -4.31
CA LYS A 40 -10.39 -3.49 -4.36
C LYS A 40 -10.73 -2.88 -3.00
N GLY A 41 -10.56 -3.62 -1.91
CA GLY A 41 -10.78 -3.12 -0.55
C GLY A 41 -9.87 -1.93 -0.20
N MET A 42 -8.59 -1.99 -0.61
CA MET A 42 -7.66 -0.86 -0.42
C MET A 42 -8.15 0.42 -1.12
N ARG A 43 -8.68 0.29 -2.35
CA ARG A 43 -9.24 1.43 -3.09
C ARG A 43 -10.49 1.98 -2.42
N GLN A 44 -11.36 1.11 -1.91
CA GLN A 44 -12.54 1.54 -1.17
C GLN A 44 -12.17 2.32 0.09
N VAL A 45 -11.21 1.82 0.88
CA VAL A 45 -10.70 2.55 2.05
C VAL A 45 -10.14 3.91 1.64
N ALA A 46 -9.38 3.97 0.54
CA ALA A 46 -8.82 5.22 0.04
C ALA A 46 -9.91 6.23 -0.40
N GLU A 47 -11.06 5.76 -0.89
CA GLU A 47 -12.23 6.58 -1.22
C GLU A 47 -13.00 7.03 0.02
N ASP A 48 -13.09 6.17 1.04
CA ASP A 48 -13.84 6.41 2.28
C ASP A 48 -13.11 7.34 3.27
N LEU A 49 -11.81 7.60 3.06
CA LEU A 49 -11.05 8.59 3.81
C LEU A 49 -11.66 9.98 3.60
N GLN A 50 -12.52 10.40 4.53
CA GLN A 50 -13.02 11.77 4.59
C GLN A 50 -11.85 12.73 4.89
N PHE A 51 -11.91 13.98 4.41
CA PHE A 51 -10.77 14.90 4.32
C PHE A 51 -10.64 15.97 5.43
N PRO A 52 -10.75 15.68 6.75
CA PRO A 52 -10.55 16.74 7.73
C PRO A 52 -9.06 17.08 7.97
N GLN A 53 -8.10 16.27 7.49
CA GLN A 53 -6.68 16.42 7.82
C GLN A 53 -5.75 16.28 6.59
N PRO A 54 -4.75 17.17 6.41
CA PRO A 54 -3.88 17.18 5.22
C PRO A 54 -3.08 15.91 4.94
N HIS A 55 -2.77 15.12 5.97
CA HIS A 55 -2.00 13.87 5.80
C HIS A 55 -2.83 12.72 5.20
N LEU A 56 -4.16 12.84 5.19
CA LEU A 56 -5.04 11.82 4.62
C LEU A 56 -4.97 11.79 3.09
N ASP A 57 -4.62 12.92 2.44
CA ASP A 57 -4.36 12.94 0.99
C ASP A 57 -3.13 12.14 0.60
N ALA A 58 -2.08 12.19 1.43
CA ALA A 58 -0.91 11.33 1.24
C ALA A 58 -1.29 9.86 1.45
N THR A 59 -2.03 9.56 2.51
CA THR A 59 -2.51 8.21 2.82
C THR A 59 -3.35 7.63 1.68
N ARG A 60 -4.30 8.40 1.15
CA ARG A 60 -5.14 8.03 0.01
C ARG A 60 -4.30 7.70 -1.22
N ARG A 61 -3.36 8.57 -1.60
CA ARG A 61 -2.48 8.34 -2.76
C ARG A 61 -1.65 7.08 -2.59
N THR A 62 -1.01 6.91 -1.43
CA THR A 62 -0.18 5.74 -1.15
C THR A 62 -1.00 4.44 -1.19
N LEU A 63 -2.22 4.41 -0.66
CA LEU A 63 -3.10 3.23 -0.76
C LEU A 63 -3.42 2.87 -2.23
N LEU A 64 -3.70 3.86 -3.07
CA LEU A 64 -3.96 3.64 -4.50
C LEU A 64 -2.72 3.15 -5.24
N GLU A 65 -1.54 3.71 -4.93
CA GLU A 65 -0.25 3.30 -5.51
C GLU A 65 0.09 1.85 -5.15
N LEU A 66 -0.06 1.47 -3.87
CA LEU A 66 0.18 0.10 -3.41
C LEU A 66 -0.77 -0.91 -4.05
N ALA A 67 -2.06 -0.57 -4.15
CA ALA A 67 -3.04 -1.40 -4.86
C ALA A 67 -2.66 -1.58 -6.35
N GLY A 68 -2.19 -0.51 -7.01
CA GLY A 68 -1.71 -0.56 -8.38
C GLY A 68 -0.43 -1.39 -8.55
N ALA A 69 0.48 -1.33 -7.59
CA ALA A 69 1.72 -2.13 -7.59
C ALA A 69 1.41 -3.63 -7.48
N LEU A 70 0.48 -4.03 -6.61
CA LEU A 70 0.04 -5.43 -6.49
C LEU A 70 -0.60 -5.94 -7.78
N ASP A 71 -1.50 -5.14 -8.37
CA ASP A 71 -2.15 -5.53 -9.63
C ASP A 71 -1.13 -5.65 -10.77
N SER A 72 -0.15 -4.75 -10.83
CA SER A 72 0.92 -4.79 -11.83
C SER A 72 1.84 -6.00 -11.63
N ALA A 73 2.18 -6.34 -10.39
CA ALA A 73 2.97 -7.53 -10.08
C ALA A 73 2.24 -8.81 -10.49
N ARG A 74 0.91 -8.85 -10.32
CA ARG A 74 0.08 -9.98 -10.76
C ARG A 74 0.05 -10.12 -12.29
N MET A 75 -0.06 -9.01 -13.02
CA MET A 75 -0.08 -9.02 -14.49
C MET A 75 1.25 -9.46 -15.12
N ASN A 76 2.35 -9.32 -14.39
CA ASN A 76 3.70 -9.66 -14.84
C ASN A 76 4.21 -11.02 -14.32
N ARG A 77 3.35 -11.85 -13.71
CA ARG A 77 3.65 -13.26 -13.40
C ARG A 77 3.46 -14.14 -14.62
#